data_AF-A0A0G0KMN7-F1
#
_entry.id   AF-A0A0G0KMN7-F1
#
_cell.length_a   1.000
_cell.length_b   1.000
_cell.length_c   1.000
_cell.angle_alpha   90.00
_cell.angle_beta   90.00
_cell.angle_gamma   90.00
#
_symmetry.space_group_name_H-M   'P 1'
#
loop_
_entity.id
_entity.type
_entity.pdbx_description
1 polymer ?
#
loop_
_entity_poly.entity_id
_entity_poly.type
_entity_poly.pdbx_seq_one_letter_code
_entity_poly.pdbx_strand_id
1 'polypeptide(L)' 'MLKSEDECKRFLRDLLTSAEIKEFANRWKVARMLHKKISYEEIEKETGMSSTTIARVQKWLINGKGGYKLMLKRIK' A
#
# COMPACT_ATOMS: atom_id res chain seq x y z
N MET A 1 3.60 -8.16 20.37
CA MET A 1 3.92 -6.91 19.64
C MET A 1 5.32 -7.03 19.10
N LEU A 2 5.54 -6.60 17.85
CA LEU A 2 6.86 -6.50 17.23
C LEU A 2 7.54 -5.23 17.77
N LYS A 3 8.79 -5.32 18.20
CA LYS A 3 9.53 -4.27 18.90
C LYS A 3 10.57 -3.57 18.02
N SER A 4 10.96 -4.19 16.91
CA SER A 4 11.96 -3.65 16.00
C SER A 4 11.59 -3.88 14.53
N GLU A 5 12.22 -3.14 13.63
CA GLU A 5 12.07 -3.33 12.19
C GLU A 5 12.58 -4.71 11.75
N ASP A 6 13.66 -5.22 12.38
CA ASP A 6 14.21 -6.55 12.10
C ASP A 6 13.22 -7.67 12.44
N GLU A 7 12.58 -7.59 13.62
CA GLU A 7 11.52 -8.53 14.00
C GLU A 7 10.36 -8.50 13.00
N CYS A 8 9.98 -7.31 12.52
CA CYS A 8 8.91 -7.16 11.54
C CYS A 8 9.30 -7.77 10.18
N LYS A 9 10.53 -7.53 9.71
CA LYS A 9 11.04 -8.11 8.46
C LYS A 9 11.05 -9.63 8.50
N ARG A 10 11.56 -10.22 9.58
CA ARG A 10 11.61 -11.67 9.77
C ARG A 10 10.21 -12.27 9.83
N PHE A 11 9.33 -11.70 10.66
CA PHE A 11 7.95 -12.14 10.79
C PHE A 11 7.17 -12.07 9.46
N LEU A 12 7.28 -10.95 8.73
CA LEU A 12 6.60 -10.78 7.44
C LEU A 12 7.18 -11.70 6.37
N ARG A 13 8.48 -12.03 6.42
CA ARG A 13 9.11 -12.96 5.46
C ARG A 13 8.68 -14.41 5.70
N ASP A 14 8.50 -14.80 6.96
CA ASP A 14 7.99 -16.12 7.33
C ASP A 14 6.50 -16.26 7.00
N LEU A 15 5.72 -15.17 7.15
CA LEU A 15 4.29 -15.15 6.89
C LEU A 15 3.94 -15.03 5.40
N LEU A 16 4.74 -14.28 4.64
CA LEU A 16 4.42 -13.88 3.27
C LEU A 16 5.54 -14.25 2.30
N THR A 17 5.13 -14.62 1.09
CA THR A 17 6.04 -14.77 -0.04
C THR A 17 6.62 -13.42 -0.47
N SER A 18 7.77 -13.44 -1.15
CA SER A 18 8.36 -12.23 -1.73
C SER A 18 7.41 -11.51 -2.68
N ALA A 19 6.56 -12.26 -3.39
CA ALA A 19 5.55 -11.71 -4.30
C ALA A 19 4.45 -10.96 -3.53
N GLU A 20 3.93 -11.53 -2.44
CA GLU A 20 2.90 -10.89 -1.60
C GLU A 20 3.43 -9.64 -0.90
N ILE A 21 4.67 -9.67 -0.40
CA ILE A 21 5.32 -8.48 0.17
C ILE A 21 5.40 -7.36 -0.87
N LYS A 22 5.83 -7.68 -2.10
CA LYS A 22 5.88 -6.72 -3.20
C LYS A 22 4.49 -6.20 -3.54
N GLU A 23 3.48 -7.06 -3.54
CA GLU A 23 2.09 -6.66 -3.81
C GLU A 23 1.57 -5.70 -2.74
N PHE A 24 1.82 -5.96 -1.46
CA PHE A 24 1.42 -5.08 -0.36
C PHE A 24 2.17 -3.74 -0.42
N ALA A 25 3.46 -3.76 -0.75
CA ALA A 25 4.24 -2.54 -0.97
C ALA A 25 3.67 -1.71 -2.13
N ASN A 26 3.29 -2.36 -3.25
CA ASN A 26 2.66 -1.69 -4.37
C ASN A 26 1.29 -1.10 -4.00
N ARG A 27 0.44 -1.83 -3.28
CA ARG A 27 -0.85 -1.28 -2.78
C ARG A 27 -0.65 -0.05 -1.89
N TRP A 28 0.38 -0.06 -1.04
CA TRP A 28 0.74 1.11 -0.24
C TRP A 28 1.24 2.28 -1.12
N LYS A 29 2.06 2.00 -2.14
CA LYS A 29 2.50 3.01 -3.13
C LYS A 29 1.32 3.63 -3.88
N VAL A 30 0.37 2.81 -4.35
CA VAL A 30 -0.89 3.27 -4.95
C VAL A 30 -1.64 4.20 -4.00
N ALA A 31 -1.84 3.81 -2.74
CA ALA A 31 -2.55 4.64 -1.75
C ALA A 31 -1.88 6.02 -1.54
N ARG A 32 -0.53 6.07 -1.54
CA ARG A 32 0.23 7.33 -1.45
C ARG A 32 0.04 8.20 -2.70
N MET A 33 0.10 7.61 -3.88
CA MET A 33 -0.08 8.34 -5.15
C MET A 33 -1.52 8.87 -5.31
N LEU A 34 -2.52 8.05 -4.96
CA LEU A 34 -3.93 8.48 -4.91
C LEU A 34 -4.14 9.63 -3.93
N HIS A 35 -3.49 9.60 -2.76
CA HIS A 35 -3.55 10.70 -1.80
C HIS A 35 -2.94 12.00 -2.35
N LYS A 36 -1.94 11.89 -3.22
CA LYS A 36 -1.32 13.00 -3.96
C LYS A 36 -2.11 13.43 -5.22
N LYS A 37 -3.28 12.83 -5.47
CA LYS A 37 -4.12 13.10 -6.66
C LYS A 37 -3.42 12.80 -8.00
N ILE A 38 -2.49 11.84 -8.02
CA ILE A 38 -1.87 11.36 -9.27
C ILE A 38 -2.89 10.60 -10.12
N SER A 39 -2.77 10.70 -11.45
CA SER A 39 -3.69 10.04 -12.40
C SER A 39 -3.55 8.51 -12.36
N TYR A 40 -4.60 7.80 -12.78
CA TYR A 40 -4.58 6.33 -12.81
C TYR A 40 -3.51 5.80 -13.76
N GLU A 41 -3.37 6.39 -14.94
CA GLU A 41 -2.39 5.99 -15.94
C GLU A 41 -0.95 6.04 -15.41
N GLU A 42 -0.60 7.10 -14.68
CA GLU A 42 0.73 7.23 -14.08
C GLU A 42 0.93 6.23 -12.94
N ILE A 43 -0.12 5.94 -12.15
CA ILE A 43 -0.08 4.91 -11.11
C ILE A 43 0.10 3.52 -11.72
N GLU A 44 -0.59 3.20 -12.82
CA GLU A 44 -0.42 1.92 -13.54
C GLU A 44 1.03 1.78 -14.02
N LYS A 45 1.58 2.83 -14.63
CA LYS A 45 2.97 2.85 -15.12
C LYS A 45 3.99 2.65 -13.99
N GLU A 46 3.79 3.29 -12.84
CA GLU A 46 4.70 3.28 -11.70
C GLU A 46 4.61 2.01 -10.83
N THR A 47 3.45 1.33 -10.81
CA THR A 47 3.18 0.21 -9.90
C THR A 47 2.96 -1.11 -10.61
N GLY A 48 2.65 -1.08 -11.91
CA GLY A 48 2.26 -2.25 -12.70
C GLY A 48 0.92 -2.85 -12.29
N MET A 49 0.15 -2.18 -11.43
CA MET A 49 -1.17 -2.65 -11.01
C MET A 49 -2.25 -2.21 -12.01
N SER A 50 -3.27 -3.04 -12.20
CA SER A 50 -4.41 -2.71 -13.07
C SER A 50 -5.30 -1.61 -12.47
N SER A 51 -5.96 -0.84 -13.33
CA SER A 51 -7.03 0.12 -12.97
C SER A 51 -8.05 -0.45 -11.99
N THR A 52 -8.51 -1.69 -12.20
CA THR A 52 -9.44 -2.37 -11.28
C THR A 52 -8.87 -2.50 -9.86
N THR A 53 -7.57 -2.81 -9.76
CA THR A 53 -6.88 -2.91 -8.47
C THR A 53 -6.71 -1.54 -7.82
N ILE A 54 -6.32 -0.53 -8.61
CA ILE A 54 -6.18 0.86 -8.15
C ILE A 54 -7.52 1.39 -7.64
N ALA A 55 -8.61 1.16 -8.38
CA ALA A 55 -9.97 1.54 -7.98
C ALA A 55 -10.37 0.89 -6.65
N ARG A 56 -10.02 -0.38 -6.44
CA ARG A 56 -10.26 -1.06 -5.16
C ARG A 56 -9.46 -0.42 -4.02
N VAL A 57 -8.19 -0.07 -4.25
CA VAL A 57 -7.38 0.65 -3.24
C VAL A 57 -7.99 2.03 -2.94
N GLN A 58 -8.42 2.78 -3.95
CA GLN A 58 -9.12 4.06 -3.76
C GLN A 58 -10.38 3.90 -2.92
N LYS A 59 -11.20 2.89 -3.18
CA LYS A 59 -12.41 2.61 -2.40
C LYS A 59 -12.08 2.40 -0.92
N TRP A 60 -11.05 1.62 -0.60
CA TRP A 60 -10.60 1.40 0.79
C TRP A 60 -9.90 2.62 1.39
N LEU A 61 -9.21 3.43 0.58
CA LEU A 61 -8.61 4.68 1.03
C LEU A 61 -9.69 5.67 1.48
N ILE A 62 -10.78 5.80 0.73
CA ILE A 62 -11.85 6.77 0.99
C ILE A 62 -12.83 6.25 2.05
N ASN A 63 -13.36 5.03 1.85
CA ASN A 63 -14.48 4.43 2.59
C ASN A 63 -14.08 3.24 3.48
N GLY A 64 -12.78 2.97 3.64
CA GLY A 64 -12.31 1.88 4.50
C GLY A 64 -12.28 2.24 5.98
N LYS A 65 -11.60 1.40 6.77
CA LYS A 65 -11.46 1.56 8.24
C LYS A 65 -10.50 2.69 8.66
N GLY A 66 -10.14 3.60 7.75
CA GLY A 66 -9.25 4.73 8.05
C GLY A 66 -7.76 4.41 8.20
N GLY A 67 -7.34 3.15 8.13
CA GLY A 67 -5.93 2.75 8.32
C GLY A 67 -4.95 3.42 7.35
N TYR A 68 -5.30 3.50 6.06
CA TYR A 68 -4.50 4.25 5.08
C TYR A 68 -4.36 5.73 5.47
N LYS A 69 -5.48 6.40 5.79
CA LYS A 69 -5.48 7.82 6.20
C LYS A 69 -4.63 8.04 7.46
N LEU A 70 -4.69 7.13 8.44
CA LEU A 70 -3.89 7.21 9.66
C LEU A 70 -2.39 7.16 9.35
N MET A 71 -1.95 6.18 8.57
CA MET A 71 -0.52 6.03 8.24
C MET A 71 -0.03 7.15 7.33
N LEU A 72 -0.84 7.61 6.37
CA LEU A 72 -0.50 8.75 5.51
C LEU A 72 -0.29 10.03 6.31
N LYS A 73 -1.04 10.23 7.40
CA LYS A 73 -0.84 11.37 8.32
C LYS A 73 0.46 11.26 9.14
N ARG A 74 0.91 10.05 9.46
CA ARG A 74 2.11 9.81 10.29
C ARG A 74 3.41 9.92 9.50
N ILE A 75 3.38 9.68 8.19
CA ILE A 75 4.56 9.73 7.30
C ILE A 75 4.68 11.14 6.65
N LYS A 76 4.15 12.17 7.32
CA LYS A 76 4.36 13.56 6.92
C LYS A 76 5.79 13.99 7.17
#